data_AF-A0AAD5DYZ6-F1
#
_entry.id   AF-A0AAD5DYZ6-F1
#
_cell.length_a   1.000
_cell.length_b   1.000
_cell.length_c   1.000
_cell.angle_alpha   90.00
_cell.angle_beta   90.00
_cell.angle_gamma   90.00
#
_symmetry.space_group_name_H-M   'P 1'
#
loop_
_entity.id
_entity.type
_entity.pdbx_description
1 polymer ?
#
loop_
_entity_poly.entity_id
_entity_poly.type
_entity_poly.pdbx_seq_one_letter_code
_entity_poly.pdbx_strand_id
1 'polypeptide(L)'
;MPPGQAVPFRAPDSLAVTVQLPNRGTVRGLAIRRGVTLICGGGFHGKTTLLKAIEAGVYNKIPGDGRELIATDPTAVKIRAEDGRRVEAVNISPFIANLPFGKDTTNFGTPDASGSTSQAANIQEALEVGAHTLLVDEDTSATNFMIRDARMQELVSGAREPITPFIVKLPALAAQRGVSCVLVIGGSGQYFDVADTVICMDEYLPADVTTQAQAISRRHAGPGDSLPRAERYGDVTPRTLKSGELALERCRMLMLQLMLALLLLLGGCHTPRPGARRAVHSRPLAAHGRDLRVKTRTRSCIQLDQDELDLSAVEQLVEVSQTRAIADALVKLRRLLAGGGGSRGGGGWRGRTLAQVLDALEVEMDEQARSFASHYCLFAAWLEQEMVLAQGLDALSRSKPGNLARPRRFELAAAVNRLRTAQLRQVAS
;
A
#
# COMPACT_ATOMS: atom_id res chain seq x y z
N MET A 1 25.76 4.19 -13.19
CA MET A 1 26.81 3.58 -14.04
C MET A 1 27.22 4.61 -15.08
N PRO A 2 28.50 4.67 -15.47
CA PRO A 2 28.93 5.44 -16.63
C PRO A 2 28.10 5.09 -17.87
N PRO A 3 27.84 6.04 -18.78
CA PRO A 3 27.21 5.77 -20.07
C PRO A 3 27.96 4.64 -20.81
N GLY A 4 27.21 3.66 -21.34
CA GLY A 4 27.78 2.55 -22.12
C GLY A 4 28.20 1.30 -21.34
N GLN A 5 28.03 1.26 -20.01
CA GLN A 5 28.35 0.07 -19.19
C GLN A 5 27.13 -0.79 -18.81
N ALA A 6 25.91 -0.37 -19.18
CA ALA A 6 24.71 -1.17 -18.91
C ALA A 6 24.61 -2.32 -19.91
N VAL A 7 24.33 -3.53 -19.43
CA VAL A 7 24.02 -4.69 -20.27
C VAL A 7 22.58 -4.56 -20.79
N PRO A 8 22.34 -4.47 -22.11
CA PRO A 8 20.97 -4.41 -22.64
C PRO A 8 20.22 -5.70 -22.33
N PHE A 9 19.00 -5.56 -21.82
CA PHE A 9 18.17 -6.71 -21.47
C PHE A 9 17.83 -7.53 -22.72
N ARG A 10 17.98 -8.86 -22.62
CA ARG A 10 17.62 -9.82 -23.68
C ARG A 10 16.78 -10.93 -23.08
N ALA A 11 15.55 -11.08 -23.54
CA ALA A 11 14.66 -12.14 -23.07
C ALA A 11 15.13 -13.52 -23.57
N PRO A 12 15.10 -14.58 -22.73
CA PRO A 12 15.36 -15.94 -23.19
C PRO A 12 14.25 -16.38 -24.15
N ASP A 13 14.61 -17.14 -25.18
CA ASP A 13 13.70 -17.47 -26.28
C ASP A 13 12.43 -18.20 -25.82
N SER A 14 12.53 -19.02 -24.78
CA SER A 14 11.39 -19.77 -24.20
C SER A 14 10.33 -18.88 -23.53
N LEU A 15 10.70 -17.67 -23.09
CA LEU A 15 9.82 -16.72 -22.42
C LEU A 15 9.59 -15.44 -23.23
N ALA A 16 10.19 -15.34 -24.41
CA ALA A 16 10.06 -14.18 -25.26
C ALA A 16 8.73 -14.19 -26.00
N VAL A 17 8.07 -13.03 -26.02
CA VAL A 17 6.84 -12.81 -26.78
C VAL A 17 7.00 -11.57 -27.64
N THR A 18 6.34 -11.59 -28.79
CA THR A 18 6.27 -10.47 -29.73
C THR A 18 4.90 -9.81 -29.64
N VAL A 19 4.88 -8.49 -29.48
CA VAL A 19 3.67 -7.68 -29.40
C VAL A 19 3.69 -6.60 -30.47
N GLN A 20 2.57 -6.38 -31.13
CA GLN A 20 2.41 -5.27 -32.08
C GLN A 20 1.91 -4.03 -31.33
N LEU A 21 2.70 -2.96 -31.33
CA LEU A 21 2.33 -1.67 -30.77
C LEU A 21 1.87 -0.74 -31.89
N PRO A 22 0.78 0.04 -31.70
CA PRO A 22 0.19 0.86 -32.76
C PRO A 22 1.15 1.93 -33.32
N ASN A 23 2.04 2.47 -32.47
CA ASN A 23 2.90 3.60 -32.83
C ASN A 23 4.39 3.25 -32.95
N ARG A 24 4.82 2.07 -32.47
CA ARG A 24 6.23 1.64 -32.45
C ARG A 24 6.49 0.42 -33.34
N GLY A 25 5.44 -0.25 -33.80
CA GLY A 25 5.55 -1.49 -34.55
C GLY A 25 5.76 -2.70 -33.63
N THR A 26 6.45 -3.69 -34.17
CA THR A 26 6.68 -4.98 -33.52
C THR A 26 7.78 -4.88 -32.45
N VAL A 27 7.47 -5.29 -31.23
CA VAL A 27 8.43 -5.34 -30.11
C VAL A 27 8.48 -6.76 -29.57
N ARG A 28 9.70 -7.26 -29.32
CA ARG A 28 9.94 -8.55 -28.65
C ARG A 28 10.52 -8.31 -27.27
N GLY A 29 10.01 -9.00 -26.26
CA GLY A 29 10.46 -8.86 -24.88
C GLY A 29 10.13 -10.07 -24.02
N LEU A 30 10.57 -10.04 -22.76
CA LEU A 30 10.24 -11.07 -21.77
C LEU A 30 8.76 -10.94 -21.39
N ALA A 31 8.00 -12.02 -21.49
CA ALA A 31 6.65 -12.09 -20.95
C ALA A 31 6.64 -12.90 -19.65
N ILE A 32 6.36 -12.22 -18.54
CA ILE A 32 6.07 -12.88 -17.26
C ILE A 32 4.58 -13.25 -17.26
N ARG A 33 4.28 -14.54 -17.29
CA ARG A 33 2.90 -15.04 -17.32
C ARG A 33 2.26 -14.98 -15.93
N ARG A 34 0.93 -15.10 -15.87
CA ARG A 34 0.19 -15.24 -14.61
C ARG A 34 0.65 -16.49 -13.85
N GLY A 35 0.64 -16.41 -12.53
CA GLY A 35 1.14 -17.48 -11.64
C GLY A 35 2.25 -17.00 -10.71
N VAL A 36 3.08 -17.93 -10.27
CA VAL A 36 4.25 -17.70 -9.40
C VAL A 36 5.52 -17.71 -10.24
N THR A 37 6.15 -16.55 -10.39
CA THR A 37 7.45 -16.40 -11.07
C THR A 37 8.54 -16.09 -10.06
N LEU A 38 9.64 -16.83 -10.12
CA LEU A 38 10.85 -16.56 -9.34
C LEU A 38 11.91 -15.89 -10.20
N ILE A 39 12.62 -14.94 -9.62
CA ILE A 39 13.83 -14.32 -10.15
C ILE A 39 14.96 -14.68 -9.18
N CYS A 40 15.82 -15.60 -9.57
CA CYS A 40 16.94 -16.10 -8.77
C CYS A 40 18.30 -15.78 -9.40
N GLY A 41 19.39 -16.26 -8.80
CA GLY A 41 20.77 -16.01 -9.25
C GLY A 41 21.68 -15.46 -8.16
N GLY A 42 22.98 -15.33 -8.47
CA GLY A 42 24.00 -14.85 -7.54
C GLY A 42 23.79 -13.42 -7.06
N GLY A 43 24.46 -13.04 -5.97
CA GLY A 43 24.49 -11.65 -5.49
C GLY A 43 25.12 -10.73 -6.53
N PHE A 44 24.51 -9.57 -6.80
CA PHE A 44 24.96 -8.58 -7.80
C PHE A 44 24.73 -8.94 -9.29
N HIS A 45 24.01 -10.02 -9.62
CA HIS A 45 23.71 -10.39 -11.02
C HIS A 45 22.46 -9.69 -11.61
N GLY A 46 21.84 -8.73 -10.90
CA GLY A 46 20.76 -7.90 -11.43
C GLY A 46 19.32 -8.28 -11.06
N LYS A 47 19.10 -9.22 -10.12
CA LYS A 47 17.76 -9.63 -9.66
C LYS A 47 16.87 -8.47 -9.20
N THR A 48 17.32 -7.72 -8.20
CA THR A 48 16.60 -6.56 -7.66
C THR A 48 16.45 -5.45 -8.71
N THR A 49 17.41 -5.30 -9.63
CA THR A 49 17.30 -4.34 -10.75
C THR A 49 16.15 -4.70 -11.68
N LEU A 50 16.01 -5.99 -12.04
CA LEU A 50 14.88 -6.48 -12.83
C LEU A 50 13.55 -6.29 -12.09
N LEU A 51 13.47 -6.67 -10.81
CA LEU A 51 12.26 -6.47 -10.01
C LEU A 51 11.87 -4.99 -9.88
N LYS A 52 12.83 -4.09 -9.67
CA LYS A 52 12.58 -2.64 -9.65
C LYS A 52 12.08 -2.10 -10.99
N ALA A 53 12.52 -2.68 -12.10
CA ALA A 53 12.02 -2.33 -13.42
C ALA A 53 10.55 -2.79 -13.60
N ILE A 54 10.22 -4.00 -13.17
CA ILE A 54 8.85 -4.54 -13.14
C ILE A 54 7.96 -3.70 -12.22
N GLU A 55 8.45 -3.36 -11.02
CA GLU A 55 7.75 -2.51 -10.05
C GLU A 55 7.40 -1.13 -10.63
N ALA A 56 8.33 -0.51 -11.35
CA ALA A 56 8.13 0.77 -12.02
C ALA A 56 7.24 0.66 -13.28
N GLY A 57 7.04 -0.55 -13.83
CA GLY A 57 6.25 -0.81 -15.03
C GLY A 57 4.75 -0.52 -14.90
N VAL A 58 4.28 -0.20 -13.69
CA VAL A 58 2.92 0.31 -13.44
C VAL A 58 2.72 1.76 -13.89
N TYR A 59 3.80 2.46 -14.24
CA TYR A 59 3.76 3.80 -14.82
C TYR A 59 4.45 3.83 -16.18
N ASN A 60 3.93 4.64 -17.08
CA ASN A 60 4.62 4.98 -18.33
C ASN A 60 5.95 5.70 -18.03
N LYS A 61 6.90 5.63 -18.96
CA LYS A 61 8.19 6.32 -18.87
C LYS A 61 8.41 7.20 -20.10
N ILE A 62 9.25 8.21 -19.94
CA ILE A 62 9.67 9.07 -21.05
C ILE A 62 10.55 8.28 -22.04
N PRO A 63 10.52 8.61 -23.34
CA PRO A 63 11.44 8.03 -24.31
C PRO A 63 12.91 8.20 -23.88
N GLY A 64 13.71 7.14 -23.99
CA GLY A 64 15.13 7.14 -23.61
C GLY A 64 15.40 6.80 -22.14
N ASP A 65 14.37 6.58 -21.30
CA ASP A 65 14.54 6.10 -19.92
C ASP A 65 15.17 4.68 -19.86
N GLY A 66 14.98 3.86 -20.90
CA GLY A 66 15.45 2.48 -20.98
C GLY A 66 14.43 1.47 -20.42
N ARG A 67 13.39 1.93 -19.71
CA ARG A 67 12.28 1.12 -19.22
C ARG A 67 10.96 1.48 -19.89
N GLU A 68 10.96 2.28 -20.96
CA GLU A 68 9.73 2.81 -21.57
C GLU A 68 8.87 1.76 -22.29
N LEU A 69 9.38 0.55 -22.47
CA LEU A 69 8.65 -0.62 -22.97
C LEU A 69 8.39 -1.68 -21.90
N ILE A 70 8.68 -1.38 -20.64
CA ILE A 70 8.37 -2.26 -19.53
C ILE A 70 6.99 -1.88 -19.01
N ALA A 71 6.05 -2.82 -19.13
CA ALA A 71 4.69 -2.67 -18.63
C ALA A 71 4.39 -3.80 -17.65
N THR A 72 3.68 -3.45 -16.58
CA THR A 72 3.25 -4.37 -15.53
C THR A 72 1.75 -4.17 -15.31
N ASP A 73 1.08 -5.20 -14.79
CA ASP A 73 -0.29 -5.09 -14.27
C ASP A 73 -0.44 -3.80 -13.43
N PRO A 74 -1.36 -2.89 -13.77
CA PRO A 74 -1.54 -1.63 -13.05
C PRO A 74 -1.91 -1.82 -11.57
N THR A 75 -2.42 -3.01 -11.22
CA THR A 75 -2.75 -3.42 -9.85
C THR A 75 -1.59 -4.06 -9.09
N ALA A 76 -0.39 -4.12 -9.68
CA ALA A 76 0.78 -4.70 -9.03
C ALA A 76 1.23 -3.86 -7.82
N VAL A 77 1.38 -4.53 -6.69
CA VAL A 77 1.82 -3.93 -5.42
C VAL A 77 3.11 -4.58 -4.94
N LYS A 78 4.12 -3.76 -4.64
CA LYS A 78 5.34 -4.19 -3.95
C LYS A 78 5.07 -4.42 -2.46
N ILE A 79 5.34 -5.64 -2.02
CA ILE A 79 5.19 -6.09 -0.64
C ILE A 79 6.58 -6.20 0.00
N ARG A 80 6.69 -5.70 1.23
CA ARG A 80 7.87 -5.78 2.09
C ARG A 80 7.46 -5.80 3.56
N ALA A 81 8.41 -6.16 4.43
CA ALA A 81 8.27 -5.97 5.87
C ALA A 81 8.41 -4.48 6.24
N GLU A 82 7.70 -4.07 7.29
CA GLU A 82 7.66 -2.69 7.79
C GLU A 82 7.52 -2.69 9.32
N ASP A 83 8.61 -2.98 10.00
CA ASP A 83 8.67 -3.02 11.46
C ASP A 83 8.28 -1.67 12.06
N GLY A 84 7.45 -1.69 13.11
CA GLY A 84 7.02 -0.48 13.82
C GLY A 84 5.79 0.22 13.24
N ARG A 85 5.26 -0.23 12.08
CA ARG A 85 4.03 0.37 11.55
C ARG A 85 2.81 0.00 12.39
N ARG A 86 1.80 0.86 12.32
CA ARG A 86 0.48 0.53 12.84
C ARG A 86 -0.27 -0.41 11.88
N VAL A 87 -1.07 -1.30 12.46
CA VAL A 87 -2.08 -2.11 11.77
C VAL A 87 -3.41 -1.96 12.51
N GLU A 88 -4.52 -1.86 11.78
CA GLU A 88 -5.85 -1.66 12.36
C GLU A 88 -6.88 -2.58 11.70
N ALA A 89 -7.47 -3.47 12.50
CA ALA A 89 -8.58 -4.33 12.13
C ALA A 89 -8.37 -5.20 10.88
N VAL A 90 -7.14 -5.68 10.64
CA VAL A 90 -6.79 -6.51 9.47
C VAL A 90 -6.89 -7.99 9.80
N ASN A 91 -7.51 -8.78 8.92
CA ASN A 91 -7.49 -10.24 9.05
C ASN A 91 -6.15 -10.80 8.55
N ILE A 92 -5.24 -11.07 9.47
CA ILE A 92 -3.94 -11.69 9.18
C ILE A 92 -3.93 -13.21 9.45
N SER A 93 -5.07 -13.80 9.81
CA SER A 93 -5.21 -15.23 10.10
C SER A 93 -4.74 -16.18 8.99
N PRO A 94 -4.71 -15.80 7.69
CA PRO A 94 -4.08 -16.64 6.67
C PRO A 94 -2.61 -16.92 6.94
N PHE A 95 -1.90 -16.02 7.61
CA PHE A 95 -0.47 -16.17 7.86
C PHE A 95 -0.10 -16.31 9.32
N ILE A 96 -0.93 -15.80 10.24
CA ILE A 96 -0.60 -15.71 11.66
C ILE A 96 -1.76 -16.28 12.47
N ALA A 97 -1.48 -17.32 13.26
CA ALA A 97 -2.41 -17.93 14.20
C ALA A 97 -1.88 -17.80 15.64
N ASN A 98 -2.73 -18.02 16.65
CA ASN A 98 -2.32 -18.27 18.03
C ASN A 98 -1.27 -17.28 18.60
N LEU A 99 -1.47 -15.98 18.39
CA LEU A 99 -0.58 -14.97 18.94
C LEU A 99 -0.55 -15.01 20.48
N PRO A 100 0.57 -14.64 21.12
CA PRO A 100 0.65 -14.54 22.57
C PRO A 100 -0.48 -13.69 23.16
N PHE A 101 -0.93 -14.07 24.35
CA PHE A 101 -2.06 -13.43 25.08
C PHE A 101 -3.41 -13.54 24.37
N GLY A 102 -3.57 -14.46 23.41
CA GLY A 102 -4.83 -14.70 22.73
C GLY A 102 -5.26 -13.54 21.84
N LYS A 103 -4.32 -12.76 21.32
CA LYS A 103 -4.62 -11.67 20.38
C LYS A 103 -5.32 -12.23 19.14
N ASP A 104 -6.44 -11.61 18.79
CA ASP A 104 -7.24 -12.00 17.63
C ASP A 104 -6.50 -11.69 16.33
N THR A 105 -6.25 -12.72 15.51
CA THR A 105 -5.61 -12.59 14.20
C THR A 105 -6.60 -12.38 13.07
N THR A 106 -7.89 -12.64 13.31
CA THR A 106 -8.97 -12.36 12.37
C THR A 106 -9.32 -10.87 12.35
N ASN A 107 -9.10 -10.14 13.44
CA ASN A 107 -9.29 -8.69 13.55
C ASN A 107 -8.07 -8.02 14.20
N PHE A 108 -6.90 -8.24 13.61
CA PHE A 108 -5.63 -7.84 14.21
C PHE A 108 -5.41 -6.32 14.17
N GLY A 109 -4.96 -5.77 15.30
CA GLY A 109 -4.53 -4.39 15.43
C GLY A 109 -3.35 -4.25 16.39
N THR A 110 -2.43 -3.35 16.07
CA THR A 110 -1.27 -3.02 16.91
C THR A 110 -0.70 -1.65 16.51
N PRO A 111 -0.23 -0.82 17.47
CA PRO A 111 0.51 0.40 17.16
C PRO A 111 1.95 0.15 16.70
N ASP A 112 2.44 -1.08 16.89
CA ASP A 112 3.82 -1.52 16.70
C ASP A 112 3.81 -2.97 16.18
N ALA A 113 3.87 -3.14 14.86
CA ALA A 113 3.88 -4.46 14.20
C ALA A 113 5.31 -4.97 14.02
N SER A 114 5.50 -6.29 14.19
CA SER A 114 6.75 -6.97 13.79
C SER A 114 6.84 -7.17 12.28
N GLY A 115 8.00 -7.56 11.75
CA GLY A 115 8.18 -7.77 10.31
C GLY A 115 7.20 -8.75 9.67
N SER A 116 6.98 -9.91 10.28
CA SER A 116 6.04 -10.90 9.74
C SER A 116 4.59 -10.43 9.82
N THR A 117 4.20 -9.75 10.91
CA THR A 117 2.82 -9.27 11.07
C THR A 117 2.52 -8.05 10.20
N SER A 118 3.50 -7.15 10.03
CA SER A 118 3.41 -6.02 9.10
C SER A 118 3.36 -6.49 7.64
N GLN A 119 4.17 -7.47 7.25
CA GLN A 119 4.16 -8.03 5.90
C GLN A 119 2.87 -8.80 5.60
N ALA A 120 2.35 -9.59 6.57
CA ALA A 120 1.04 -10.24 6.47
C ALA A 120 -0.08 -9.21 6.29
N ALA A 121 -0.07 -8.13 7.09
CA ALA A 121 -1.05 -7.05 6.97
C ALA A 121 -0.95 -6.35 5.62
N ASN A 122 0.27 -6.06 5.14
CA ASN A 122 0.52 -5.42 3.85
C ASN A 122 -0.10 -6.22 2.68
N ILE A 123 0.05 -7.55 2.68
CA ILE A 123 -0.58 -8.42 1.68
C ILE A 123 -2.11 -8.33 1.77
N GLN A 124 -2.68 -8.47 2.96
CA GLN A 124 -4.12 -8.46 3.17
C GLN A 124 -4.75 -7.13 2.77
N GLU A 125 -4.10 -6.03 3.11
CA GLU A 125 -4.50 -4.66 2.74
C GLU A 125 -4.45 -4.44 1.23
N ALA A 126 -3.42 -4.95 0.54
CA ALA A 126 -3.32 -4.86 -0.91
C ALA A 126 -4.43 -5.65 -1.61
N LEU A 127 -4.70 -6.88 -1.14
CA LEU A 127 -5.77 -7.73 -1.66
C LEU A 127 -7.16 -7.12 -1.42
N GLU A 128 -7.38 -6.52 -0.24
CA GLU A 128 -8.64 -5.87 0.11
C GLU A 128 -9.05 -4.80 -0.90
N VAL A 129 -8.07 -4.06 -1.44
CA VAL A 129 -8.32 -2.97 -2.39
C VAL A 129 -8.09 -3.35 -3.85
N GLY A 130 -7.99 -4.65 -4.15
CA GLY A 130 -8.03 -5.20 -5.51
C GLY A 130 -6.69 -5.44 -6.19
N ALA A 131 -5.62 -5.73 -5.46
CA ALA A 131 -4.34 -6.11 -6.07
C ALA A 131 -4.42 -7.51 -6.70
N HIS A 132 -4.03 -7.65 -7.98
CA HIS A 132 -3.96 -8.94 -8.68
C HIS A 132 -2.52 -9.42 -8.93
N THR A 133 -1.52 -8.60 -8.60
CA THR A 133 -0.11 -8.97 -8.70
C THR A 133 0.65 -8.50 -7.46
N LEU A 134 1.40 -9.40 -6.82
CA LEU A 134 2.29 -9.08 -5.71
C LEU A 134 3.75 -9.20 -6.14
N LEU A 135 4.54 -8.17 -5.86
CA LEU A 135 5.98 -8.15 -6.11
C LEU A 135 6.69 -8.27 -4.76
N VAL A 136 7.60 -9.24 -4.61
CA VAL A 136 8.27 -9.51 -3.34
C VAL A 136 9.78 -9.62 -3.56
N ASP A 137 10.55 -8.99 -2.67
CA ASP A 137 12.00 -9.12 -2.64
C ASP A 137 12.41 -9.74 -1.30
N GLU A 138 13.14 -10.86 -1.32
CA GLU A 138 13.64 -11.53 -0.12
C GLU A 138 14.45 -10.57 0.77
N ASP A 139 15.26 -9.68 0.17
CA ASP A 139 16.13 -8.75 0.89
C ASP A 139 15.37 -7.72 1.73
N THR A 140 14.08 -7.51 1.45
CA THR A 140 13.21 -6.56 2.18
C THR A 140 12.05 -7.24 2.90
N SER A 141 12.05 -8.57 2.95
CA SER A 141 11.02 -9.38 3.57
C SER A 141 11.47 -9.91 4.94
N ALA A 142 10.51 -10.24 5.79
CA ALA A 142 10.80 -10.95 7.03
C ALA A 142 11.15 -12.42 6.73
N THR A 143 12.35 -12.86 7.08
CA THR A 143 12.83 -14.23 6.79
C THR A 143 11.86 -15.31 7.30
N ASN A 144 11.41 -15.18 8.56
CA ASN A 144 10.49 -16.12 9.19
C ASN A 144 9.08 -16.12 8.57
N PHE A 145 8.76 -15.08 7.78
CA PHE A 145 7.53 -15.04 6.99
C PHE A 145 7.71 -15.73 5.65
N MET A 146 8.90 -15.69 5.05
CA MET A 146 9.14 -16.19 3.70
C MET A 146 9.34 -17.71 3.66
N ILE A 147 10.13 -18.26 4.57
CA ILE A 147 10.57 -19.66 4.51
C ILE A 147 10.48 -20.34 5.87
N ARG A 148 10.61 -21.66 5.84
CA ARG A 148 10.89 -22.43 7.04
C ARG A 148 11.59 -23.74 6.70
N ASP A 149 12.77 -23.95 7.26
CA ASP A 149 13.54 -25.17 7.02
C ASP A 149 13.03 -26.36 7.85
N ALA A 150 13.43 -27.56 7.46
CA ALA A 150 13.03 -28.82 8.08
C ALA A 150 13.42 -28.93 9.56
N ARG A 151 14.59 -28.42 9.95
CA ARG A 151 15.10 -28.52 11.34
C ARG A 151 14.31 -27.63 12.27
N MET A 152 13.99 -26.42 11.83
CA MET A 152 13.14 -25.51 12.60
C MET A 152 11.69 -26.01 12.73
N GLN A 153 11.19 -26.77 11.75
CA GLN A 153 9.90 -27.45 11.86
C GLN A 153 9.94 -28.61 12.87
N GLU A 154 11.04 -29.36 12.92
CA GLU A 154 11.20 -30.44 13.91
C GLU A 154 11.26 -29.89 15.33
N LEU A 155 12.05 -28.83 15.54
CA LEU A 155 12.23 -28.22 16.85
C LEU A 155 10.97 -27.49 17.34
N VAL A 156 10.34 -26.72 16.45
CA VAL A 156 9.15 -25.89 16.75
C VAL A 156 8.07 -26.22 15.74
N SER A 157 6.96 -26.78 16.19
CA SER A 157 5.85 -27.20 15.31
C SER A 157 4.49 -27.03 15.95
N GLY A 158 3.46 -27.10 15.11
CA GLY A 158 2.06 -27.02 15.51
C GLY A 158 1.74 -25.69 16.20
N ALA A 159 1.02 -25.75 17.31
CA ALA A 159 0.58 -24.57 18.06
C ALA A 159 1.73 -23.70 18.62
N ARG A 160 2.97 -24.21 18.63
CA ARG A 160 4.16 -23.45 19.08
C ARG A 160 4.72 -22.52 18.00
N GLU A 161 4.36 -22.73 16.74
CA GLU A 161 4.62 -21.75 15.68
C GLU A 161 3.33 -21.04 15.26
N PRO A 162 3.23 -19.72 15.50
CA PRO A 162 2.09 -18.94 15.03
C PRO A 162 2.13 -18.63 13.51
N ILE A 163 3.30 -18.66 12.87
CA ILE A 163 3.49 -18.21 11.49
C ILE A 163 3.33 -19.36 10.49
N THR A 164 2.43 -19.18 9.53
CA THR A 164 2.35 -19.94 8.28
C THR A 164 3.16 -19.21 7.21
N PRO A 165 4.27 -19.78 6.72
CA PRO A 165 5.13 -19.12 5.73
C PRO A 165 4.40 -18.78 4.42
N PHE A 166 4.82 -17.70 3.75
CA PHE A 166 4.20 -17.22 2.51
C PHE A 166 4.18 -18.26 1.40
N ILE A 167 5.26 -19.04 1.26
CA ILE A 167 5.39 -20.16 0.32
C ILE A 167 4.24 -21.16 0.42
N VAL A 168 3.71 -21.42 1.63
CA VAL A 168 2.58 -22.34 1.86
C VAL A 168 1.28 -21.83 1.23
N LYS A 169 1.12 -20.50 1.15
CA LYS A 169 -0.08 -19.82 0.66
C LYS A 169 -0.04 -19.47 -0.82
N LEU A 170 1.14 -19.41 -1.44
CA LEU A 170 1.32 -19.01 -2.83
C LEU A 170 0.42 -19.80 -3.82
N PRO A 171 0.38 -21.15 -3.79
CA PRO A 171 -0.48 -21.89 -4.72
C PRO A 171 -1.95 -21.57 -4.57
N ALA A 172 -2.44 -21.47 -3.32
CA ALA A 172 -3.84 -21.16 -3.05
C ALA A 172 -4.19 -19.71 -3.42
N LEU A 173 -3.26 -18.78 -3.21
CA LEU A 173 -3.43 -17.38 -3.59
C LEU A 173 -3.59 -17.25 -5.13
N ALA A 174 -2.72 -17.90 -5.89
CA ALA A 174 -2.79 -17.93 -7.35
C ALA A 174 -4.07 -18.62 -7.86
N ALA A 175 -4.38 -19.82 -7.36
CA ALA A 175 -5.50 -20.62 -7.85
C ALA A 175 -6.88 -20.07 -7.44
N GLN A 176 -7.04 -19.58 -6.21
CA GLN A 176 -8.35 -19.20 -5.68
C GLN A 176 -8.67 -17.72 -5.85
N ARG A 177 -7.65 -16.85 -5.84
CA ARG A 177 -7.83 -15.40 -5.96
C ARG A 177 -7.35 -14.84 -7.29
N GLY A 178 -6.72 -15.66 -8.14
CA GLY A 178 -6.17 -15.20 -9.41
C GLY A 178 -5.03 -14.20 -9.26
N VAL A 179 -4.36 -14.18 -8.10
CA VAL A 179 -3.31 -13.23 -7.77
C VAL A 179 -1.96 -13.83 -8.16
N SER A 180 -1.26 -13.17 -9.08
CA SER A 180 0.09 -13.58 -9.49
C SER A 180 1.15 -13.06 -8.52
N CYS A 181 2.28 -13.74 -8.41
CA CYS A 181 3.38 -13.31 -7.56
C CYS A 181 4.70 -13.37 -8.33
N VAL A 182 5.47 -12.29 -8.29
CA VAL A 182 6.84 -12.24 -8.79
C VAL A 182 7.77 -12.04 -7.60
N LEU A 183 8.65 -13.02 -7.35
CA LEU A 183 9.51 -13.04 -6.19
C LEU A 183 10.98 -13.02 -6.60
N VAL A 184 11.76 -12.09 -6.06
CA VAL A 184 13.22 -12.22 -6.04
C VAL A 184 13.62 -13.08 -4.86
N ILE A 185 14.31 -14.20 -5.14
CA ILE A 185 14.79 -15.15 -4.14
C ILE A 185 16.27 -15.46 -4.43
N GLY A 186 17.11 -15.44 -3.39
CA GLY A 186 18.53 -15.81 -3.45
C GLY A 186 18.96 -16.79 -2.36
N GLY A 187 18.21 -16.89 -1.25
CA GLY A 187 18.60 -17.65 -0.07
C GLY A 187 17.97 -19.04 0.07
N SER A 188 16.85 -19.32 -0.62
CA SER A 188 16.10 -20.57 -0.42
C SER A 188 15.61 -21.22 -1.71
N GLY A 189 15.96 -22.49 -1.88
CA GLY A 189 15.47 -23.35 -2.97
C GLY A 189 14.06 -23.90 -2.77
N GLN A 190 13.46 -23.72 -1.58
CA GLN A 190 12.12 -24.27 -1.28
C GLN A 190 11.06 -23.75 -2.26
N TYR A 191 11.20 -22.51 -2.74
CA TYR A 191 10.27 -21.90 -3.67
C TYR A 191 10.18 -22.60 -5.03
N PHE A 192 11.17 -23.42 -5.41
CA PHE A 192 11.11 -24.19 -6.66
C PHE A 192 9.89 -25.14 -6.69
N ASP A 193 9.40 -25.57 -5.53
CA ASP A 193 8.25 -26.48 -5.42
C ASP A 193 6.93 -25.83 -5.81
N VAL A 194 6.84 -24.49 -5.78
CA VAL A 194 5.59 -23.75 -6.02
C VAL A 194 5.66 -22.80 -7.22
N ALA A 195 6.81 -22.73 -7.89
CA ALA A 195 7.03 -21.82 -8.99
C ALA A 195 6.53 -22.39 -10.33
N ASP A 196 5.79 -21.58 -11.07
CA ASP A 196 5.40 -21.86 -12.46
C ASP A 196 6.54 -21.51 -13.43
N THR A 197 7.35 -20.51 -13.10
CA THR A 197 8.48 -20.05 -13.92
C THR A 197 9.64 -19.63 -13.03
N VAL A 198 10.86 -20.02 -13.39
CA VAL A 198 12.09 -19.65 -12.68
C VAL A 198 13.06 -19.01 -13.66
N ILE A 199 13.35 -17.73 -13.43
CA ILE A 199 14.30 -16.94 -14.20
C ILE A 199 15.57 -16.78 -13.36
N CYS A 200 16.70 -17.30 -13.83
CA CYS A 200 18.00 -17.05 -13.21
C CYS A 200 18.63 -15.83 -13.86
N MET A 201 19.02 -14.85 -13.07
CA MET A 201 19.85 -13.73 -13.50
C MET A 201 21.31 -14.11 -13.34
N ASP A 202 22.06 -14.09 -14.43
CA ASP A 202 23.50 -14.30 -14.45
C ASP A 202 24.18 -13.24 -15.32
N GLU A 203 25.20 -12.56 -14.80
CA GLU A 203 25.85 -11.42 -15.45
C GLU A 203 24.87 -10.43 -16.11
N TYR A 204 23.78 -10.11 -15.41
CA TYR A 204 22.70 -9.20 -15.86
C TYR A 204 21.83 -9.73 -17.02
N LEU A 205 21.98 -11.00 -17.39
CA LEU A 205 21.19 -11.67 -18.41
C LEU A 205 20.23 -12.69 -17.78
N PRO A 206 18.94 -12.69 -18.19
CA PRO A 206 17.96 -13.66 -17.72
C PRO A 206 18.06 -14.98 -18.51
N ALA A 207 18.03 -16.11 -17.79
CA ALA A 207 17.87 -17.44 -18.35
C ALA A 207 16.63 -18.11 -17.75
N ASP A 208 15.85 -18.79 -18.59
CA ASP A 208 14.77 -19.67 -18.12
C ASP A 208 15.37 -20.98 -17.60
N VAL A 209 15.32 -21.17 -16.29
CA VAL A 209 15.85 -22.35 -15.61
C VAL A 209 14.73 -23.18 -14.97
N THR A 210 13.49 -23.01 -15.41
CA THR A 210 12.31 -23.65 -14.81
C THR A 210 12.46 -25.18 -14.71
N THR A 211 12.83 -25.84 -15.80
CA THR A 211 13.03 -27.31 -15.83
C THR A 211 14.16 -27.76 -14.89
N GLN A 212 15.25 -26.98 -14.82
CA GLN A 212 16.38 -27.27 -13.95
C GLN A 212 15.99 -27.12 -12.47
N ALA A 213 15.28 -26.05 -12.12
CA ALA A 213 14.79 -25.80 -10.76
C ALA A 213 13.86 -26.92 -10.28
N GLN A 214 12.92 -27.36 -11.13
CA GLN A 214 12.05 -28.50 -10.84
C GLN A 214 12.82 -29.81 -10.68
N ALA A 215 13.88 -30.03 -11.46
CA ALA A 215 14.73 -31.22 -11.31
C ALA A 215 15.59 -31.18 -10.03
N ILE A 216 16.02 -30.00 -9.57
CA ILE A 216 16.69 -29.82 -8.28
C ILE A 216 15.72 -30.14 -7.14
N SER A 217 14.53 -29.54 -7.15
CA SER A 217 13.47 -29.81 -6.17
C SER A 217 13.20 -31.32 -6.02
N ARG A 218 12.97 -32.04 -7.13
CA ARG A 218 12.74 -33.50 -7.10
C ARG A 218 13.91 -34.31 -6.54
N ARG A 219 15.16 -33.91 -6.79
CA ARG A 219 16.36 -34.62 -6.29
C ARG A 219 16.57 -34.41 -4.79
N HIS A 220 16.11 -33.28 -4.26
CA HIS A 220 16.29 -32.90 -2.87
C HIS A 220 14.98 -32.97 -2.07
N ALA A 221 13.98 -33.73 -2.54
CA ALA A 221 12.74 -33.97 -1.82
C ALA A 221 12.97 -34.92 -0.62
N GLY A 222 13.47 -34.37 0.49
CA GLY A 222 13.65 -35.07 1.76
C GLY A 222 12.49 -34.85 2.74
N PRO A 223 12.38 -35.66 3.82
CA PRO A 223 11.42 -35.43 4.89
C PRO A 223 11.59 -34.04 5.51
N GLY A 224 10.57 -33.20 5.44
CA GLY A 224 10.56 -31.84 6.02
C GLY A 224 11.02 -30.72 5.08
N ASP A 225 11.56 -31.04 3.89
CA ASP A 225 11.98 -30.03 2.91
C ASP A 225 10.79 -29.43 2.15
N SER A 226 9.75 -30.23 1.91
CA SER A 226 8.49 -29.77 1.33
C SER A 226 7.55 -29.25 2.42
N LEU A 227 7.21 -27.96 2.36
CA LEU A 227 6.16 -27.39 3.20
C LEU A 227 4.78 -27.86 2.71
N PRO A 228 3.80 -28.05 3.62
CA PRO A 228 2.44 -28.38 3.22
C PRO A 228 1.89 -27.27 2.33
N ARG A 229 1.18 -27.64 1.26
CA ARG A 229 0.43 -26.67 0.46
C ARG A 229 -0.89 -26.41 1.15
N ALA A 230 -1.22 -25.14 1.38
CA ALA A 230 -2.53 -24.82 1.93
C ALA A 230 -3.62 -25.13 0.91
N GLU A 231 -4.66 -25.87 1.33
CA GLU A 231 -5.84 -26.10 0.49
C GLU A 231 -6.63 -24.82 0.23
N ARG A 232 -6.58 -23.86 1.15
CA ARG A 232 -7.25 -22.55 1.05
C ARG A 232 -6.31 -21.42 1.41
N TYR A 233 -6.45 -20.30 0.71
CA TYR A 233 -5.74 -19.09 1.08
C TYR A 233 -6.22 -18.58 2.44
N GLY A 234 -7.53 -18.35 2.57
CA GLY A 234 -8.20 -17.73 3.71
C GLY A 234 -9.00 -16.49 3.27
N ASP A 235 -9.67 -15.85 4.21
CA ASP A 235 -10.54 -14.71 3.91
C ASP A 235 -9.77 -13.39 3.80
N VAL A 236 -10.23 -12.52 2.92
CA VAL A 236 -9.81 -11.12 2.80
C VAL A 236 -11.06 -10.31 3.10
N THR A 237 -11.07 -9.66 4.26
CA THR A 237 -12.27 -9.01 4.80
C THR A 237 -12.25 -7.51 4.47
N PRO A 238 -13.28 -6.99 3.77
CA PRO A 238 -13.42 -5.55 3.57
C PRO A 238 -13.57 -4.82 4.90
N ARG A 239 -12.97 -3.63 5.01
CA ARG A 239 -13.06 -2.76 6.19
C ARG A 239 -13.75 -1.45 5.83
N THR A 240 -14.47 -0.89 6.80
CA THR A 240 -15.10 0.44 6.70
C THR A 240 -14.38 1.42 7.62
N LEU A 241 -14.26 2.66 7.18
CA LEU A 241 -13.76 3.76 8.02
C LEU A 241 -14.86 4.18 9.00
N LYS A 242 -14.55 4.23 10.30
CA LYS A 242 -15.49 4.77 11.29
C LYS A 242 -15.59 6.29 11.14
N SER A 243 -16.81 6.81 11.04
CA SER A 243 -17.06 8.25 11.01
C SER A 243 -16.81 8.87 12.39
N GLY A 244 -15.98 9.91 12.46
CA GLY A 244 -15.84 10.77 13.65
C GLY A 244 -14.43 10.92 14.20
N GLU A 245 -13.47 10.05 13.89
CA GLU A 245 -12.20 10.02 14.64
C GLU A 245 -10.95 9.74 13.78
N LEU A 246 -10.76 10.45 12.67
CA LEU A 246 -9.39 10.82 12.22
C LEU A 246 -8.79 11.91 13.14
N ALA A 247 -9.22 11.95 14.40
CA ALA A 247 -8.94 12.98 15.37
C ALA A 247 -7.74 12.54 16.21
N LEU A 248 -6.71 13.39 16.26
CA LEU A 248 -5.59 13.22 17.18
C LEU A 248 -6.12 13.06 18.61
N GLU A 249 -5.58 12.10 19.34
CA GLU A 249 -5.96 11.68 20.71
C GLU A 249 -5.89 12.77 21.79
N ARG A 250 -5.56 14.03 21.46
CA ARG A 250 -5.31 15.07 22.47
C ARG A 250 -6.56 15.76 23.03
N CYS A 251 -7.73 15.70 22.38
CA CYS A 251 -8.89 16.44 22.88
C CYS A 251 -9.62 15.75 24.05
N ARG A 252 -9.67 14.41 24.12
CA ARG A 252 -10.35 13.73 25.24
C ARG A 252 -9.57 13.85 26.55
N MET A 253 -8.23 13.77 26.50
CA MET A 253 -7.39 13.82 27.70
C MET A 253 -7.33 15.23 28.32
N LEU A 254 -7.23 16.28 27.49
CA LEU A 254 -7.23 17.66 27.97
C LEU A 254 -8.60 18.07 28.54
N MET A 255 -9.71 17.61 27.97
CA MET A 255 -11.05 17.86 28.51
C MET A 255 -11.26 17.20 29.87
N LEU A 256 -10.81 15.95 30.04
CA LEU A 256 -10.88 15.28 31.35
C LEU A 256 -10.01 15.98 32.39
N GLN A 257 -8.81 16.43 32.02
CA GLN A 257 -7.92 17.19 32.91
C GLN A 257 -8.48 18.57 33.27
N LEU A 258 -9.10 19.27 32.33
CA LEU A 258 -9.77 20.55 32.58
C LEU A 258 -11.04 20.39 33.42
N MET A 259 -11.83 19.33 33.23
CA MET A 259 -12.98 19.03 34.08
C MET A 259 -12.55 18.67 35.50
N LEU A 260 -11.48 17.88 35.69
CA LEU A 260 -10.92 17.58 37.01
C LEU A 260 -10.40 18.86 37.70
N ALA A 261 -9.71 19.73 36.96
CA ALA A 261 -9.19 20.99 37.49
C ALA A 261 -10.32 21.96 37.87
N LEU A 262 -11.42 21.99 37.12
CA LEU A 262 -12.58 22.83 37.44
C LEU A 262 -13.35 22.32 38.68
N LEU A 263 -13.43 21.00 38.87
CA LEU A 263 -13.96 20.36 40.07
C LEU A 263 -13.11 20.67 41.32
N LEU A 264 -11.80 20.74 41.17
CA LEU A 264 -10.88 21.14 42.25
C LEU A 264 -10.94 22.65 42.57
N LEU A 265 -11.24 23.50 41.58
CA LEU A 265 -11.31 24.96 41.76
C LEU A 265 -12.65 25.45 42.36
N LEU A 266 -13.73 24.67 42.25
CA LEU A 266 -15.03 25.00 42.84
C LEU A 266 -15.14 24.61 44.33
N GLY A 267 -14.12 23.97 44.89
CA GLY A 267 -14.02 23.63 46.31
C GLY A 267 -13.03 24.53 47.07
N GLY A 268 -13.46 25.74 47.47
CA GLY A 268 -12.93 26.40 48.68
C GLY A 268 -12.01 27.63 48.53
N CYS A 269 -12.62 28.81 48.70
CA CYS A 269 -12.24 29.93 49.57
C CYS A 269 -10.86 30.64 49.57
N HIS A 270 -10.96 31.96 49.30
CA HIS A 270 -10.26 33.14 49.92
C HIS A 270 -9.07 33.83 49.19
N THR A 271 -9.18 35.17 49.14
CA THR A 271 -8.35 36.20 48.46
C THR A 271 -7.45 36.96 49.46
N PRO A 272 -6.37 37.73 49.08
CA PRO A 272 -6.50 39.06 48.44
C PRO A 272 -5.43 39.44 47.36
N ARG A 273 -5.74 40.54 46.63
CA ARG A 273 -5.06 41.27 45.51
C ARG A 273 -3.88 42.19 45.96
N PRO A 274 -3.20 43.00 45.11
CA PRO A 274 -2.89 42.95 43.66
C PRO A 274 -1.41 43.28 43.29
N GLY A 275 -0.97 42.94 42.06
CA GLY A 275 0.26 43.46 41.46
C GLY A 275 0.26 43.28 39.93
N ALA A 276 0.12 44.38 39.20
CA ALA A 276 -0.11 44.39 37.76
C ALA A 276 1.10 43.93 36.93
N ARG A 277 0.91 42.90 36.09
CA ARG A 277 1.62 42.77 34.80
C ARG A 277 0.66 42.26 33.73
N ARG A 278 0.69 42.92 32.57
CA ARG A 278 -0.13 42.71 31.38
C ARG A 278 -0.26 41.22 31.01
N ALA A 279 -1.47 40.69 31.08
CA ALA A 279 -1.84 39.44 30.41
C ALA A 279 -2.53 39.77 29.08
N VAL A 280 -1.97 39.20 28.02
CA VAL A 280 -2.51 39.19 26.65
C VAL A 280 -3.97 38.73 26.68
N HIS A 281 -4.86 39.47 26.00
CA HIS A 281 -6.22 39.03 25.74
C HIS A 281 -6.21 37.68 24.98
N SER A 282 -6.36 36.56 25.70
CA SER A 282 -6.76 35.30 25.10
C SER A 282 -8.26 35.36 24.86
N ARG A 283 -8.64 35.57 23.59
CA ARG A 283 -10.02 35.35 23.12
C ARG A 283 -10.46 33.91 23.47
N PRO A 284 -11.71 33.69 23.85
CA PRO A 284 -12.22 32.36 24.13
C PRO A 284 -12.15 31.50 22.85
N LEU A 285 -11.60 30.28 22.98
CA LEU A 285 -11.53 29.31 21.90
C LEU A 285 -12.94 28.84 21.54
N ALA A 286 -13.47 29.39 20.46
CA ALA A 286 -14.64 28.85 19.79
C ALA A 286 -14.37 27.38 19.40
N ALA A 287 -15.20 26.50 19.94
CA ALA A 287 -15.31 25.11 19.54
C ALA A 287 -15.97 25.06 18.16
N HIS A 288 -15.19 25.07 17.07
CA HIS A 288 -15.57 24.62 15.72
C HIS A 288 -14.29 24.14 14.99
N GLY A 289 -14.38 23.00 14.29
CA GLY A 289 -13.25 22.21 13.78
C GLY A 289 -12.25 23.01 12.94
N ARG A 290 -10.97 22.95 13.35
CA ARG A 290 -9.86 23.40 12.48
C ARG A 290 -9.61 22.35 11.40
N ASP A 291 -9.42 22.82 10.17
CA ASP A 291 -8.95 21.99 9.05
C ASP A 291 -7.59 21.35 9.40
N LEU A 292 -7.44 20.06 9.07
CA LEU A 292 -6.18 19.30 9.22
C LEU A 292 -5.06 20.02 8.48
N ARG A 293 -3.99 20.41 9.18
CA ARG A 293 -2.84 21.04 8.53
C ARG A 293 -1.94 19.96 7.96
N VAL A 294 -1.74 19.99 6.65
CA VAL A 294 -0.87 19.02 5.98
C VAL A 294 0.33 19.72 5.35
N LYS A 295 1.50 19.09 5.47
CA LYS A 295 2.70 19.50 4.75
C LYS A 295 3.40 18.28 4.19
N THR A 296 3.80 18.36 2.93
CA THR A 296 4.54 17.32 2.23
C THR A 296 5.83 17.91 1.70
N ARG A 297 6.96 17.47 2.25
CA ARG A 297 8.29 17.95 1.85
C ARG A 297 9.10 16.89 1.10
N THR A 298 8.82 15.63 1.36
CA THR A 298 9.50 14.48 0.76
C THR A 298 8.48 13.55 0.12
N ARG A 299 8.98 12.57 -0.64
CA ARG A 299 8.17 11.53 -1.28
C ARG A 299 7.59 10.54 -0.27
N SER A 300 8.30 10.33 0.84
CA SER A 300 8.06 9.26 1.80
C SER A 300 7.43 9.74 3.11
N CYS A 301 7.05 11.00 3.24
CA CYS A 301 6.52 11.52 4.50
C CYS A 301 5.45 12.61 4.27
N ILE A 302 4.37 12.49 5.04
CA ILE A 302 3.31 13.49 5.15
C ILE A 302 3.24 13.95 6.61
N GLN A 303 3.47 15.24 6.85
CA GLN A 303 3.22 15.83 8.17
C GLN A 303 1.74 16.17 8.30
N LEU A 304 1.08 15.62 9.31
CA LEU A 304 -0.33 15.83 9.64
C LEU A 304 -0.44 16.47 11.03
N ASP A 305 -0.70 17.77 11.07
CA ASP A 305 -0.64 18.60 12.29
C ASP A 305 0.72 18.48 13.02
N GLN A 306 0.79 17.65 14.06
CA GLN A 306 2.02 17.35 14.82
C GLN A 306 2.53 15.92 14.58
N ASP A 307 1.74 15.08 13.92
CA ASP A 307 2.07 13.69 13.64
C ASP A 307 2.76 13.57 12.28
N GLU A 308 3.51 12.49 12.13
CA GLU A 308 4.17 12.12 10.90
C GLU A 308 3.57 10.81 10.37
N LEU A 309 3.17 10.82 9.10
CA LEU A 309 2.79 9.63 8.36
C LEU A 309 3.97 9.21 7.48
N ASP A 310 4.63 8.13 7.89
CA ASP A 310 5.71 7.49 7.13
C ASP A 310 5.13 6.65 5.98
N LEU A 311 5.66 6.88 4.78
CA LEU A 311 5.37 6.17 3.54
C LEU A 311 6.66 5.63 2.90
N SER A 312 7.77 5.55 3.64
CA SER A 312 9.07 5.04 3.18
C SER A 312 9.00 3.62 2.64
N ALA A 313 8.11 2.78 3.19
CA ALA A 313 7.86 1.42 2.74
C ALA A 313 6.93 1.33 1.50
N VAL A 314 6.32 2.44 1.07
CA VAL A 314 5.49 2.50 -0.14
C VAL A 314 6.39 2.84 -1.34
N GLU A 315 7.20 1.87 -1.76
CA GLU A 315 8.29 2.04 -2.73
C GLU A 315 7.83 2.52 -4.13
N GLN A 316 6.58 2.23 -4.49
CA GLN A 316 5.98 2.60 -5.77
C GLN A 316 5.50 4.06 -5.84
N LEU A 317 5.65 4.84 -4.76
CA LEU A 317 5.60 6.30 -4.86
C LEU A 317 6.87 6.81 -5.53
N VAL A 318 6.72 7.48 -6.67
CA VAL A 318 7.85 7.94 -7.48
C VAL A 318 8.07 9.45 -7.39
N GLU A 319 7.02 10.22 -7.12
CA GLU A 319 7.05 11.69 -7.15
C GLU A 319 6.46 12.33 -5.88
N VAL A 320 7.01 13.48 -5.46
CA VAL A 320 6.50 14.25 -4.30
C VAL A 320 5.09 14.81 -4.57
N SER A 321 4.76 15.07 -5.83
CA SER A 321 3.43 15.51 -6.25
C SER A 321 2.35 14.45 -6.05
N GLN A 322 2.70 13.15 -6.05
CA GLN A 322 1.77 12.08 -5.66
C GLN A 322 1.53 12.11 -4.15
N THR A 323 2.59 12.28 -3.36
CA THR A 323 2.50 12.42 -1.90
C THR A 323 1.62 13.62 -1.51
N ARG A 324 1.72 14.74 -2.23
CA ARG A 324 0.81 15.90 -2.10
C ARG A 324 -0.65 15.53 -2.39
N ALA A 325 -0.90 14.82 -3.49
CA ALA A 325 -2.26 14.40 -3.85
C ALA A 325 -2.85 13.44 -2.81
N ILE A 326 -2.04 12.55 -2.22
CA ILE A 326 -2.45 11.69 -1.11
C ILE A 326 -2.81 12.54 0.11
N ALA A 327 -1.96 13.49 0.49
CA ALA A 327 -2.22 14.43 1.57
C ALA A 327 -3.58 15.14 1.42
N ASP A 328 -3.85 15.68 0.24
CA ASP A 328 -5.08 16.38 -0.08
C ASP A 328 -6.30 15.44 -0.04
N ALA A 329 -6.16 14.22 -0.57
CA ALA A 329 -7.19 13.18 -0.46
C ALA A 329 -7.50 12.81 1.00
N LEU A 330 -6.49 12.72 1.88
CA LEU A 330 -6.69 12.45 3.31
C LEU A 330 -7.47 13.58 4.01
N VAL A 331 -7.17 14.84 3.70
CA VAL A 331 -7.92 16.00 4.22
C VAL A 331 -9.37 15.93 3.76
N LYS A 332 -9.60 15.62 2.48
CA LYS A 332 -10.94 15.47 1.91
C LYS A 332 -11.72 14.36 2.57
N LEU A 333 -11.13 13.17 2.71
CA LEU A 333 -11.72 12.03 3.41
C LEU A 333 -12.12 12.39 4.84
N ARG A 334 -11.25 13.09 5.58
CA ARG A 334 -11.58 13.56 6.93
C ARG A 334 -12.81 14.46 6.94
N ARG A 335 -12.93 15.40 6.00
CA ARG A 335 -14.10 16.29 5.90
C ARG A 335 -15.38 15.52 5.57
N LEU A 336 -15.30 14.59 4.62
CA LEU A 336 -16.44 13.76 4.20
C LEU A 336 -16.94 12.86 5.34
N LEU A 337 -16.02 12.34 6.17
CA LEU A 337 -16.35 11.53 7.33
C LEU A 337 -16.84 12.35 8.54
N ALA A 338 -16.42 13.61 8.67
CA ALA A 338 -16.83 14.52 9.74
C ALA A 338 -18.18 15.22 9.46
N GLY A 339 -18.46 15.55 8.20
CA GLY A 339 -19.59 16.39 7.77
C GLY A 339 -20.97 15.72 7.76
N GLY A 340 -21.20 14.73 8.65
CA GLY A 340 -22.48 14.04 8.89
C GLY A 340 -23.59 14.31 7.88
N GLY A 341 -23.57 13.63 6.73
CA GLY A 341 -24.65 13.52 5.75
C GLY A 341 -25.49 14.78 5.50
N GLY A 342 -25.08 15.61 4.53
CA GLY A 342 -25.91 16.71 4.02
C GLY A 342 -25.72 16.92 2.51
N SER A 343 -26.67 16.39 1.72
CA SER A 343 -27.17 16.76 0.38
C SER A 343 -26.22 17.52 -0.58
N ARG A 344 -25.93 17.06 -1.80
CA ARG A 344 -26.87 16.74 -2.90
C ARG A 344 -26.29 15.63 -3.81
N GLY A 345 -27.03 14.54 -4.01
CA GLY A 345 -26.89 13.68 -5.20
C GLY A 345 -26.14 12.34 -5.08
N GLY A 346 -25.36 12.07 -4.04
CA GLY A 346 -24.62 10.79 -3.89
C GLY A 346 -24.80 10.17 -2.52
N GLY A 347 -25.18 8.89 -2.45
CA GLY A 347 -25.44 8.16 -1.20
C GLY A 347 -24.31 8.31 -0.16
N GLY A 348 -24.65 8.39 1.12
CA GLY A 348 -23.72 8.75 2.20
C GLY A 348 -22.40 7.95 2.23
N TRP A 349 -21.34 8.58 2.78
CA TRP A 349 -20.00 7.98 2.94
C TRP A 349 -19.91 6.98 4.10
N ARG A 350 -20.90 6.99 5.00
CA ARG A 350 -20.95 6.07 6.14
C ARG A 350 -21.24 4.64 5.68
N GLY A 351 -20.49 3.68 6.20
CA GLY A 351 -20.68 2.26 5.90
C GLY A 351 -20.08 1.78 4.59
N ARG A 352 -19.50 2.69 3.78
CA ARG A 352 -18.72 2.31 2.60
C ARG A 352 -17.42 1.61 3.02
N THR A 353 -17.07 0.55 2.30
CA THR A 353 -15.77 -0.10 2.47
C THR A 353 -14.64 0.81 1.99
N LEU A 354 -13.41 0.54 2.43
CA LEU A 354 -12.24 1.28 1.96
C LEU A 354 -12.14 1.21 0.42
N ALA A 355 -12.39 0.04 -0.18
CA ALA A 355 -12.45 -0.11 -1.62
C ALA A 355 -13.51 0.81 -2.27
N GLN A 356 -14.73 0.86 -1.75
CA GLN A 356 -15.81 1.73 -2.26
C GLN A 356 -15.51 3.23 -2.07
N VAL A 357 -14.79 3.58 -1.00
CA VAL A 357 -14.32 4.95 -0.77
C VAL A 357 -13.27 5.34 -1.81
N LEU A 358 -12.34 4.44 -2.12
CA LEU A 358 -11.33 4.64 -3.15
C LEU A 358 -11.95 4.72 -4.55
N ASP A 359 -12.94 3.86 -4.86
CA ASP A 359 -13.68 3.92 -6.13
C ASP A 359 -14.33 5.30 -6.32
N ALA A 360 -14.95 5.82 -5.27
CA ALA A 360 -15.59 7.14 -5.31
C ALA A 360 -14.58 8.27 -5.53
N LEU A 361 -13.40 8.20 -4.91
CA LEU A 361 -12.33 9.18 -5.14
C LEU A 361 -11.76 9.07 -6.56
N GLU A 362 -11.58 7.87 -7.09
CA GLU A 362 -11.11 7.65 -8.46
C GLU A 362 -12.11 8.20 -9.49
N VAL A 363 -13.41 7.90 -9.31
CA VAL A 363 -14.48 8.43 -10.16
C VAL A 363 -14.50 9.96 -10.10
N GLU A 364 -14.38 10.56 -8.91
CA GLU A 364 -14.36 12.03 -8.78
C GLU A 364 -13.13 12.65 -9.48
N MET A 365 -11.99 11.98 -9.44
CA MET A 365 -10.78 12.37 -10.17
C MET A 365 -10.93 12.19 -11.69
N ASP A 366 -11.75 11.23 -12.15
CA ASP A 366 -11.94 10.87 -13.57
C ASP A 366 -13.10 11.60 -14.27
N GLU A 367 -14.28 11.69 -13.66
CA GLU A 367 -15.47 12.36 -14.24
C GLU A 367 -15.18 13.83 -14.53
N GLN A 368 -14.32 14.46 -13.74
CA GLN A 368 -13.93 15.84 -13.92
C GLN A 368 -12.80 16.02 -14.94
N ALA A 369 -12.09 14.93 -15.31
CA ALA A 369 -11.15 14.92 -16.43
C ALA A 369 -11.87 14.77 -17.79
N ARG A 370 -13.04 14.10 -17.84
CA ARG A 370 -13.81 13.87 -19.09
C ARG A 370 -14.64 15.06 -19.56
N SER A 371 -14.96 16.03 -18.70
CA SER A 371 -15.58 17.31 -19.10
C SER A 371 -14.74 18.08 -20.15
N PHE A 372 -13.43 17.79 -20.20
CA PHE A 372 -12.49 18.34 -21.15
C PHE A 372 -12.50 17.66 -22.54
N ALA A 373 -12.87 16.37 -22.62
CA ALA A 373 -12.72 15.60 -23.86
C ALA A 373 -13.94 15.67 -24.81
N SER A 374 -15.12 16.06 -24.33
CA SER A 374 -16.31 16.19 -25.20
C SER A 374 -16.53 17.59 -25.79
N HIS A 375 -15.71 18.59 -25.44
CA HIS A 375 -15.89 19.99 -25.86
C HIS A 375 -14.80 20.51 -26.81
N TYR A 376 -14.17 19.63 -27.58
CA TYR A 376 -13.36 20.01 -28.73
C TYR A 376 -14.01 19.56 -30.04
N CYS A 377 -15.25 20.00 -30.26
CA CYS A 377 -15.80 20.15 -31.60
C CYS A 377 -16.77 21.33 -31.62
N LEU A 378 -16.28 22.43 -32.21
CA LEU A 378 -17.02 23.58 -32.73
C LEU A 378 -17.41 24.67 -31.70
N PHE A 379 -17.06 25.93 -32.04
CA PHE A 379 -17.48 27.19 -31.40
C PHE A 379 -16.77 27.63 -30.10
N ALA A 380 -15.52 28.08 -30.27
CA ALA A 380 -15.00 29.16 -29.44
C ALA A 380 -15.65 30.51 -29.83
N ALA A 381 -15.80 31.40 -28.85
CA ALA A 381 -16.04 32.85 -28.97
C ALA A 381 -17.49 33.39 -28.85
N TRP A 382 -18.18 33.14 -27.73
CA TRP A 382 -19.17 34.10 -27.15
C TRP A 382 -19.72 33.59 -25.78
N LEU A 383 -19.53 34.36 -24.69
CA LEU A 383 -20.14 34.22 -23.33
C LEU A 383 -19.78 32.95 -22.50
N GLU A 384 -18.96 32.89 -21.44
CA GLU A 384 -18.33 33.82 -20.49
C GLU A 384 -19.10 34.30 -19.21
N GLN A 385 -20.22 33.70 -18.76
CA GLN A 385 -20.79 34.11 -17.43
C GLN A 385 -21.21 33.05 -16.40
N GLU A 386 -21.05 31.74 -16.65
CA GLU A 386 -21.09 30.72 -15.59
C GLU A 386 -20.02 29.65 -15.84
N MET A 387 -18.74 30.05 -15.72
CA MET A 387 -17.61 29.13 -15.77
C MET A 387 -17.66 28.15 -14.58
N VAL A 388 -18.28 26.99 -14.78
CA VAL A 388 -18.09 25.81 -13.95
C VAL A 388 -16.63 25.37 -14.13
N LEU A 389 -15.80 25.76 -13.16
CA LEU A 389 -14.36 25.44 -13.10
C LEU A 389 -14.13 23.92 -13.15
N ALA A 390 -13.54 23.44 -14.24
CA ALA A 390 -12.99 22.10 -14.36
C ALA A 390 -11.70 21.99 -13.52
N GLN A 391 -11.75 21.27 -12.39
CA GLN A 391 -10.67 21.27 -11.38
C GLN A 391 -9.69 20.08 -11.47
N GLY A 392 -9.94 19.00 -12.23
CA GLY A 392 -9.00 17.87 -12.33
C GLY A 392 -8.51 17.37 -10.96
N LEU A 393 -7.18 17.17 -10.78
CA LEU A 393 -6.61 16.84 -9.47
C LEU A 393 -6.75 17.95 -8.42
N ASP A 394 -6.92 19.21 -8.84
CA ASP A 394 -7.15 20.33 -7.93
C ASP A 394 -8.48 20.17 -7.17
N ALA A 395 -9.38 19.26 -7.58
CA ALA A 395 -10.57 18.86 -6.80
C ALA A 395 -10.23 18.18 -5.45
N LEU A 396 -8.99 17.72 -5.29
CA LEU A 396 -8.47 17.25 -3.99
C LEU A 396 -8.04 18.43 -3.10
N SER A 397 -7.62 19.55 -3.69
CA SER A 397 -7.01 20.68 -2.98
C SER A 397 -7.94 21.87 -2.79
N ARG A 398 -7.62 22.74 -1.82
CA ARG A 398 -8.16 24.11 -1.71
C ARG A 398 -7.12 25.19 -2.03
N SER A 399 -5.88 24.79 -2.31
CA SER A 399 -4.72 25.68 -2.49
C SER A 399 -4.31 25.77 -3.96
N LYS A 400 -3.39 26.70 -4.29
CA LYS A 400 -3.04 27.09 -5.67
C LYS A 400 -2.85 25.88 -6.61
N PRO A 401 -3.43 25.92 -7.83
CA PRO A 401 -3.31 24.87 -8.84
C PRO A 401 -1.86 24.51 -9.20
N GLY A 402 -1.62 23.25 -9.58
CA GLY A 402 -0.51 22.91 -10.48
C GLY A 402 0.70 22.15 -9.93
N ASN A 403 0.55 21.29 -8.91
CA ASN A 403 1.66 20.40 -8.49
C ASN A 403 1.19 19.07 -7.87
N LEU A 404 0.18 18.46 -8.50
CA LEU A 404 -0.36 17.17 -8.11
C LEU A 404 -0.14 16.16 -9.23
N ALA A 405 0.22 14.94 -8.86
CA ALA A 405 0.24 13.79 -9.75
C ALA A 405 -0.68 12.73 -9.17
N ARG A 406 -1.44 12.02 -10.02
CA ARG A 406 -2.41 11.02 -9.57
C ARG A 406 -1.68 9.87 -8.86
N PRO A 407 -1.95 9.62 -7.57
CA PRO A 407 -1.58 8.36 -6.93
C PRO A 407 -2.53 7.26 -7.40
N ARG A 408 -2.13 6.00 -7.33
CA ARG A 408 -3.07 4.88 -7.51
C ARG A 408 -3.84 4.68 -6.21
N ARG A 409 -4.97 3.99 -6.27
CA ARG A 409 -5.70 3.58 -5.07
C ARG A 409 -4.85 2.83 -4.04
N PHE A 410 -3.84 2.08 -4.50
CA PHE A 410 -2.96 1.31 -3.62
C PHE A 410 -2.11 2.22 -2.73
N GLU A 411 -1.55 3.32 -3.26
CA GLU A 411 -0.82 4.27 -2.43
C GLU A 411 -1.75 5.07 -1.49
N LEU A 412 -2.96 5.40 -1.94
CA LEU A 412 -3.98 6.03 -1.09
C LEU A 412 -4.40 5.10 0.07
N ALA A 413 -4.69 3.83 -0.23
CA ALA A 413 -5.02 2.82 0.76
C ALA A 413 -3.86 2.61 1.74
N ALA A 414 -2.63 2.50 1.22
CA ALA A 414 -1.42 2.36 2.01
C ALA A 414 -1.23 3.52 2.99
N ALA A 415 -1.55 4.75 2.59
CA ALA A 415 -1.52 5.92 3.45
C ALA A 415 -2.60 5.85 4.54
N VAL A 416 -3.85 5.53 4.19
CA VAL A 416 -4.96 5.37 5.15
C VAL A 416 -4.62 4.29 6.19
N ASN A 417 -4.07 3.16 5.76
CA ASN A 417 -3.73 2.03 6.63
C ASN A 417 -2.56 2.30 7.59
N ARG A 418 -1.73 3.30 7.30
CA ARG A 418 -0.59 3.71 8.14
C ARG A 418 -0.90 4.89 9.06
N LEU A 419 -2.07 5.51 8.90
CA LEU A 419 -2.50 6.57 9.81
C LEU A 419 -2.67 6.02 11.22
N ARG A 420 -1.92 6.60 12.17
CA ARG A 420 -1.97 6.20 13.58
C ARG A 420 -3.34 6.41 14.21
N THR A 421 -4.10 7.39 13.72
CA THR A 421 -5.43 7.77 14.24
C THR A 421 -6.58 7.11 13.49
N ALA A 422 -6.35 6.44 12.34
CA ALA A 422 -7.46 5.89 11.56
C ALA A 422 -8.14 4.73 12.30
N GLN A 423 -9.45 4.77 12.44
CA GLN A 423 -10.22 3.66 12.99
C GLN A 423 -10.94 2.93 11.87
N LEU A 424 -10.58 1.66 11.69
CA LEU A 424 -11.22 0.76 10.74
C LEU A 424 -11.98 -0.33 11.50
N ARG A 425 -12.99 -0.88 10.85
CA ARG A 425 -13.73 -2.06 11.33
C ARG A 425 -14.00 -2.97 10.16
N GLN A 426 -13.88 -4.27 10.37
CA GLN A 426 -14.29 -5.24 9.37
C GLN A 426 -15.80 -5.17 9.14
N VAL A 427 -16.22 -5.38 7.90
CA VAL A 427 -17.62 -5.62 7.57
C VAL A 427 -17.93 -7.04 8.03
N ALA A 428 -18.98 -7.19 8.85
CA ALA A 428 -19.48 -8.51 9.19
C ALA A 428 -19.92 -9.22 7.91
N SER A 429 -19.38 -10.42 7.70
CA SER A 429 -19.72 -11.34 6.61
C SER A 429 -21.18 -11.75 6.64
#